data_AF-A0A922AIA6-F1
#
_entry.id   AF-A0A922AIA6-F1
#
_cell.length_a   1.000
_cell.length_b   1.000
_cell.length_c   1.000
_cell.angle_alpha   90.00
_cell.angle_beta   90.00
_cell.angle_gamma   90.00
#
_symmetry.space_group_name_H-M   'P 1'
#
loop_
_entity.id
_entity.type
_entity.pdbx_description
1 polymer ?
#
loop_
_entity_poly.entity_id
_entity_poly.type
_entity_poly.pdbx_seq_one_letter_code
_entity_poly.pdbx_strand_id
1 'polypeptide(L)'
;MPPSTKWTAPPPNFFKVNWDAAIDKGNSKLGIGVVIRDSDGSIVTSLCSSMDLDPDPLLGKAEARRATSFCAKLGLDDIILE
;
A
#
# COMPACT_ATOMS: atom_id res chain seq x y z
N MET A 1 13.61 7.05 -21.90
CA MET A 1 13.61 6.61 -20.50
C MET A 1 12.27 7.00 -19.89
N PRO A 2 11.57 6.10 -19.17
CA PRO A 2 10.41 6.53 -18.39
C PRO A 2 10.88 7.59 -17.36
N PRO A 3 10.05 8.59 -17.05
CA PRO A 3 10.41 9.59 -16.04
C PRO A 3 10.70 8.87 -14.72
N SER A 4 11.87 9.12 -14.14
CA SER A 4 12.18 8.67 -12.80
C SER A 4 11.43 9.56 -11.82
N THR A 5 10.24 9.14 -11.42
CA THR A 5 9.55 9.76 -10.29
C THR A 5 10.37 9.41 -9.05
N LYS A 6 11.29 10.30 -8.67
CA LYS A 6 12.00 10.17 -7.40
C LYS A 6 10.99 10.32 -6.28
N TRP A 7 10.91 9.31 -5.41
CA TRP A 7 10.11 9.39 -4.21
C TRP A 7 10.46 10.65 -3.42
N THR A 8 9.45 11.36 -2.94
CA THR A 8 9.59 12.60 -2.17
C THR A 8 8.77 12.47 -0.89
N ALA A 9 9.29 12.95 0.23
CA ALA A 9 8.55 12.93 1.51
C ALA A 9 7.22 13.71 1.40
N PRO A 10 6.18 13.31 2.16
CA PRO A 10 4.94 14.06 2.23
C PRO A 10 5.15 15.41 2.96
N PRO A 11 4.23 16.38 2.82
CA PRO A 11 4.24 17.60 3.63
C PRO A 11 4.14 17.28 5.13
N PRO A 12 4.52 18.23 6.02
CA PRO A 12 4.35 18.07 7.47
C PRO A 12 2.90 17.69 7.84
N ASN A 13 2.75 16.83 8.84
CA ASN A 13 1.49 16.25 9.32
C ASN A 13 0.78 15.29 8.35
N PHE A 14 1.35 15.02 7.17
CA PHE A 14 0.86 13.97 6.28
C PHE A 14 1.70 12.70 6.40
N PHE A 15 1.05 11.57 6.17
CA PHE A 15 1.71 10.29 5.97
C PHE A 15 1.65 9.89 4.51
N LYS A 16 2.75 9.33 4.00
CA LYS A 16 2.81 8.74 2.66
C LYS A 16 2.64 7.24 2.77
N VAL A 17 1.67 6.70 2.04
CA VAL A 17 1.29 5.29 2.04
C VAL A 17 1.65 4.72 0.68
N ASN A 18 2.80 4.05 0.61
CA ASN A 18 3.22 3.31 -0.58
C ASN A 18 2.69 1.88 -0.49
N TRP A 19 2.06 1.37 -1.54
CA TRP A 19 1.57 -0.01 -1.57
C TRP A 19 1.94 -0.74 -2.86
N ASP A 20 2.06 -2.07 -2.79
CA ASP A 20 2.26 -2.92 -3.95
C ASP A 20 1.53 -4.26 -3.76
N ALA A 21 1.17 -4.89 -4.87
CA ALA A 21 0.52 -6.19 -4.90
C ALA A 21 1.28 -7.14 -5.82
N ALA A 22 1.56 -8.34 -5.33
CA ALA A 22 2.29 -9.38 -6.05
C ALA A 22 1.43 -10.63 -6.18
N ILE A 23 1.36 -11.18 -7.40
CA ILE A 23 0.66 -12.43 -7.68
C ILE A 23 1.68 -13.56 -7.80
N ASP A 24 1.57 -14.56 -6.94
CA ASP A 24 2.26 -15.84 -7.07
C ASP A 24 1.30 -16.84 -7.72
N LYS A 25 1.46 -17.03 -9.03
CA LYS A 25 0.66 -17.98 -9.81
C LYS A 25 0.97 -19.44 -9.48
N GLY A 26 2.18 -19.74 -8.99
CA GLY A 26 2.59 -21.11 -8.68
C GLY A 26 1.85 -21.64 -7.46
N ASN A 27 1.63 -20.77 -6.48
CA ASN A 27 0.91 -21.09 -5.25
C ASN A 27 -0.54 -20.55 -5.21
N SER A 28 -1.02 -19.96 -6.30
CA SER A 28 -2.30 -19.24 -6.34
C SER A 28 -2.47 -18.30 -5.15
N LYS A 29 -1.51 -17.39 -4.93
CA LYS A 29 -1.56 -16.39 -3.85
C LYS A 29 -1.46 -14.96 -4.38
N LEU A 30 -2.18 -14.06 -3.72
CA LEU A 30 -2.00 -12.62 -3.81
C LEU A 30 -1.32 -12.13 -2.53
N GLY A 31 -0.17 -11.50 -2.65
CA GLY A 31 0.51 -10.78 -1.58
C GLY A 31 0.31 -9.28 -1.72
N ILE A 32 0.21 -8.57 -0.59
CA ILE A 32 0.08 -7.11 -0.50
C ILE A 32 1.14 -6.62 0.47
N GLY A 33 1.89 -5.61 0.04
CA GLY A 33 2.79 -4.84 0.90
C GLY A 33 2.31 -3.40 1.01
N VAL A 34 2.32 -2.85 2.22
CA VAL A 34 2.09 -1.42 2.48
C VAL A 34 3.19 -0.89 3.37
N VAL A 35 3.71 0.29 3.06
CA VAL A 35 4.68 1.01 3.89
C VAL A 35 4.15 2.42 4.10
N ILE A 36 4.05 2.84 5.36
CA ILE A 36 3.61 4.17 5.75
C ILE A 36 4.82 4.94 6.29
N ARG A 37 5.06 6.13 5.74
CA ARG A 37 6.14 7.02 6.15
C ARG A 37 5.62 8.38 6.58
N ASP A 38 6.29 9.01 7.54
CA ASP A 38 6.03 10.40 7.94
C ASP A 38 6.73 11.41 7.02
N SER A 39 6.61 12.69 7.35
CA SER A 39 7.24 13.81 6.65
C SER A 39 8.76 13.84 6.74
N ASP A 40 9.37 13.16 7.72
CA ASP A 40 10.82 13.00 7.81
C ASP A 40 11.31 11.83 6.94
N GLY A 41 10.36 11.08 6.34
CA GLY A 41 10.61 9.90 5.53
C GLY A 41 10.88 8.64 6.35
N SER A 42 10.68 8.70 7.67
CA SER A 42 10.81 7.55 8.57
C SER A 42 9.63 6.61 8.40
N ILE A 43 9.87 5.30 8.48
CA ILE A 43 8.79 4.30 8.43
C ILE A 43 8.09 4.29 9.79
N VAL A 44 6.80 4.62 9.77
CA VAL A 44 5.95 4.61 10.97
C VAL A 44 5.33 3.24 11.17
N THR A 45 4.89 2.61 10.07
CA THR A 45 4.35 1.25 10.11
C THR A 45 4.38 0.61 8.72
N SER A 46 4.18 -0.71 8.68
CA SER A 46 4.04 -1.48 7.46
C SER A 46 3.04 -2.61 7.65
N LEU A 47 2.46 -3.06 6.54
CA LEU A 47 1.58 -4.22 6.48
C LEU A 47 2.10 -5.16 5.40
N CYS A 48 2.13 -6.45 5.71
CA CYS A 48 2.25 -7.50 4.72
C CYS A 48 1.10 -8.49 4.95
N SER A 49 0.36 -8.82 3.90
CA SER A 49 -0.73 -9.78 3.96
C SER A 49 -0.75 -10.62 2.69
N SER A 50 -1.17 -11.87 2.80
CA SER A 50 -1.43 -12.71 1.64
C SER A 50 -2.77 -13.41 1.75
N MET A 51 -3.34 -13.75 0.59
CA MET A 51 -4.60 -14.49 0.48
C MET A 51 -4.58 -15.38 -0.76
N ASP A 52 -5.52 -16.32 -0.81
CA ASP A 52 -5.72 -17.16 -2.00
C ASP A 52 -6.17 -16.31 -3.19
N LEU A 53 -5.61 -16.62 -4.36
CA LEU A 53 -6.00 -16.05 -5.64
C LEU A 53 -7.34 -16.66 -6.04
N ASP A 54 -8.42 -15.92 -5.80
CA ASP A 54 -9.73 -16.29 -6.34
C ASP A 54 -9.78 -15.90 -7.83
N PRO A 55 -10.33 -16.73 -8.73
CA PRO A 55 -10.46 -16.41 -10.15
C PRO A 55 -11.26 -15.14 -10.48
N ASP A 56 -11.96 -14.52 -9.53
CA ASP A 56 -12.71 -13.28 -9.76
C ASP A 56 -11.79 -12.04 -9.93
N PRO A 57 -11.71 -11.42 -11.13
CA PRO A 57 -10.88 -10.25 -11.39
C PRO A 57 -11.29 -9.00 -10.59
N LEU A 58 -12.49 -8.96 -10.01
CA LEU A 58 -12.96 -7.84 -9.18
C LEU A 58 -12.17 -7.70 -7.87
N LEU A 59 -11.47 -8.74 -7.41
CA LEU A 59 -10.62 -8.68 -6.23
C LEU A 59 -9.44 -7.73 -6.37
N GLY A 60 -8.91 -7.50 -7.58
CA GLY A 60 -7.81 -6.55 -7.78
C GLY A 60 -8.16 -5.11 -7.34
N LYS A 61 -9.45 -4.73 -7.43
CA LYS A 61 -9.96 -3.44 -6.90
C LYS A 61 -10.23 -3.47 -5.40
N ALA A 62 -10.31 -4.65 -4.78
CA ALA A 62 -10.44 -4.80 -3.33
C ALA A 62 -9.12 -4.52 -2.59
N GLU A 63 -7.98 -4.47 -3.29
CA GLU A 63 -6.65 -4.34 -2.68
C GLU A 63 -6.26 -2.92 -2.30
N ALA A 64 -6.51 -1.93 -3.17
CA ALA A 64 -6.37 -0.51 -2.79
C ALA A 64 -7.27 -0.19 -1.58
N ARG A 65 -8.45 -0.81 -1.51
CA ARG A 65 -9.37 -0.67 -0.37
C ARG A 65 -8.79 -1.24 0.92
N ARG A 66 -7.95 -2.28 0.88
CA ARG A 66 -7.27 -2.81 2.08
C ARG A 66 -6.19 -1.87 2.59
N ALA A 67 -5.38 -1.28 1.71
CA ALA A 67 -4.40 -0.27 2.10
C ALA A 67 -5.09 0.93 2.77
N THR A 68 -6.18 1.44 2.19
CA THR A 68 -6.96 2.53 2.78
C THR A 68 -7.65 2.13 4.09
N SER A 69 -8.24 0.93 4.16
CA SER A 69 -8.89 0.43 5.38
C SER A 69 -7.90 0.21 6.52
N PHE A 70 -6.66 -0.15 6.21
CA PHE A 70 -5.58 -0.26 7.20
C PHE A 70 -5.22 1.11 7.77
N CYS A 71 -5.07 2.13 6.93
CA CYS A 71 -4.83 3.50 7.38
C CYS A 71 -5.97 4.04 8.27
N ALA A 72 -7.22 3.79 7.89
CA ALA A 72 -8.39 4.16 8.69
C ALA A 72 -8.40 3.46 10.07
N LYS A 73 -8.01 2.19 10.15
CA LYS A 73 -7.89 1.47 11.43
C LYS A 73 -6.80 2.02 12.35
N LEU A 74 -5.78 2.65 11.77
CA LEU A 74 -4.69 3.28 12.51
C LEU A 74 -5.03 4.71 12.95
N GLY A 75 -6.21 5.24 12.57
CA GLY A 75 -6.60 6.63 12.84
C GLY A 75 -5.77 7.65 12.06
N LEU A 76 -5.29 7.27 10.87
CA LEU A 76 -4.54 8.16 10.00
C LEU A 76 -5.50 8.86 9.03
N ASP A 77 -5.74 10.15 9.27
CA ASP A 77 -6.69 10.95 8.51
C ASP A 77 -6.01 11.71 7.35
N ASP A 78 -4.76 12.14 7.56
CA ASP A 78 -3.96 12.91 6.61
C ASP A 78 -2.97 12.01 5.85
N ILE A 79 -3.48 11.28 4.85
CA ILE A 79 -2.67 10.34 4.04
C ILE A 79 -2.57 10.74 2.57
N ILE A 80 -1.41 10.48 1.98
CA ILE A 80 -1.16 10.52 0.53
C ILE A 80 -0.89 9.08 0.09
N LEU A 81 -1.78 8.52 -0.73
CA LEU A 81 -1.63 7.18 -1.29
C LEU A 81 -0.79 7.23 -2.58
N GLU A 82 0.19 6.34 -2.70
CA GLU A 82 1.08 6.22 -3.87
C GLU A 82 1.25 4.76 -4.28
#